data_AF-A0A8B9Y5I8-F1
#
_entry.id   AF-A0A8B9Y5I8-F1
#
_cell.length_a   1.000
_cell.length_b   1.000
_cell.length_c   1.000
_cell.angle_alpha   90.00
_cell.angle_beta   90.00
_cell.angle_gamma   90.00
#
_symmetry.space_group_name_H-M   'P 1'
#
loop_
_entity.id
_entity.type
_entity.pdbx_description
1 polymer ?
#
loop_
_entity_poly.entity_id
_entity_poly.type
_entity_poly.pdbx_seq_one_letter_code
_entity_poly.pdbx_strand_id
1 'polypeptide(L)'
;MAAGETQLYAKVFNKLKGRSTPSLLDPLLGMGFPAHTALKALAATGRKTAEEASNWLHCHCNDPSLDDPIPQEYALFLCPTGPLLDKLQDFWRESRRQCAKNRAHEVFPHITLCDFFTCEDQKVEYLYEALKRAGDRTLRAFPSAVPLVLHSSVSYLGFFVDDSPADIIREFAVMFATEASVLADCTVKPCTKQLHLTLAHKFYPHHQRTLEQLARAINPSHSCQWTATLYSRDMRFVHYQTLRVLFQYKPQNVDELTLSPGDYIFVDPTQQEEASEGWVIGISQRTGCRGFLPENYTERASECDTWVRHRTYTFSVTPDLNSRKDGEASSRRNGEPNPPSSSRSLSSLQSLQATIVRRSVLVVRHGERVDQIFGKSWLQQCTTPDGRYYRPDLNFPRSLPKRSRGIKDFENDPPLSSCGIFQSRMAGEALLDSGIRITSVFSSPALRCLQTAKHILGEFKLEKKVKIRVEPGIFEWTKWEAGKTTPTLMTLEEMKEADFNVSLDYRSHLWVCASAKKTKRKENGSW
;
A
#
# COMPACT_ATOMS: atom_id res chain seq x y z
N MET A 1 36.31 13.71 -25.14
CA MET A 1 36.12 12.41 -24.47
C MET A 1 34.82 11.71 -24.90
N ALA A 2 33.69 12.41 -25.06
CA ALA A 2 32.37 11.84 -25.40
C ALA A 2 32.32 10.71 -26.46
N ALA A 3 33.14 10.76 -27.52
CA ALA A 3 33.16 9.70 -28.55
C ALA A 3 33.71 8.34 -28.09
N GLY A 4 34.39 8.27 -26.93
CA GLY A 4 34.93 7.02 -26.39
C GLY A 4 33.88 6.14 -25.70
N GLU A 5 32.93 6.78 -25.01
CA GLU A 5 31.90 6.10 -24.22
C GLU A 5 30.89 5.37 -25.13
N THR A 6 30.54 5.97 -26.27
CA THR A 6 29.63 5.37 -27.27
C THR A 6 30.14 4.01 -27.78
N GLN A 7 31.46 3.84 -27.92
CA GLN A 7 32.05 2.56 -28.34
C GLN A 7 32.11 1.51 -27.22
N LEU A 8 32.09 1.91 -25.95
CA LEU A 8 32.04 0.98 -24.82
C LEU A 8 30.66 0.33 -24.70
N TYR A 9 29.58 1.12 -24.77
CA TYR A 9 28.21 0.60 -24.78
C TYR A 9 27.98 -0.40 -25.93
N ALA A 10 28.42 -0.07 -27.15
CA ALA A 10 28.31 -0.95 -28.32
C ALA A 10 29.09 -2.29 -28.16
N LYS A 11 30.16 -2.33 -27.37
CA LYS A 11 30.97 -3.54 -27.15
C LYS A 11 30.45 -4.43 -26.02
N VAL A 12 29.76 -3.88 -25.02
CA VAL A 12 29.10 -4.68 -23.96
C VAL A 12 27.83 -5.34 -24.49
N PHE A 13 27.00 -4.60 -25.25
CA PHE A 13 25.68 -5.07 -25.70
C PHE A 13 25.74 -6.28 -26.66
N ASN A 14 26.83 -6.45 -27.41
CA ASN A 14 26.94 -7.49 -28.44
C ASN A 14 27.19 -8.92 -27.91
N LYS A 15 27.34 -9.14 -26.59
CA LYS A 15 27.73 -10.46 -26.04
C LYS A 15 26.58 -11.40 -25.64
N LEU A 16 25.32 -10.98 -25.77
CA LEU A 16 24.14 -11.76 -25.30
C LEU A 16 23.00 -11.85 -26.34
N LYS A 17 23.31 -12.05 -27.63
CA LYS A 17 22.30 -12.36 -28.67
C LYS A 17 21.77 -13.81 -28.60
N GLY A 18 21.10 -14.15 -27.49
CA GLY A 18 20.31 -15.36 -27.34
C GLY A 18 18.83 -15.11 -27.60
N ARG A 19 18.36 -15.33 -28.85
CA ARG A 19 16.93 -15.25 -29.27
C ARG A 19 16.15 -14.05 -28.69
N SER A 20 16.74 -12.86 -28.75
CA SER A 20 16.13 -11.62 -28.26
C SER A 20 14.96 -11.17 -29.15
N THR A 21 13.92 -10.61 -28.54
CA THR A 21 12.91 -9.77 -29.22
C THR A 21 13.56 -8.53 -29.85
N PRO A 22 12.90 -7.88 -30.84
CA PRO A 22 13.37 -6.59 -31.35
C PRO A 22 13.50 -5.57 -30.23
N SER A 23 14.60 -4.81 -30.22
CA SER A 23 14.80 -3.74 -29.25
C SER A 23 13.83 -2.59 -29.53
N LEU A 24 12.89 -2.36 -28.61
CA LEU A 24 11.99 -1.20 -28.67
C LEU A 24 12.71 0.14 -28.42
N LEU A 25 13.97 0.10 -27.97
CA LEU A 25 14.80 1.29 -27.72
C LEU A 25 15.41 1.83 -29.02
N ASP A 26 15.84 0.95 -29.93
CA ASP A 26 16.60 1.33 -31.13
C ASP A 26 15.84 2.33 -32.03
N PRO A 27 14.51 2.21 -32.25
CA PRO A 27 13.74 3.21 -32.99
C PRO A 27 13.71 4.58 -32.31
N LEU A 28 13.57 4.62 -30.98
CA LEU A 28 13.53 5.88 -30.21
C LEU A 28 14.88 6.61 -30.24
N LEU A 29 15.99 5.86 -30.16
CA LEU A 29 17.33 6.41 -30.38
C LEU A 29 17.51 6.91 -31.82
N GLY A 30 16.95 6.20 -32.81
CA GLY A 30 16.91 6.64 -34.21
C GLY A 30 16.10 7.91 -34.45
N MET A 31 15.11 8.20 -33.61
CA MET A 31 14.34 9.46 -33.59
C MET A 31 15.06 10.59 -32.82
N GLY A 32 16.24 10.33 -32.24
CA GLY A 32 17.06 11.31 -31.55
C GLY A 32 16.75 11.49 -30.05
N PHE A 33 15.89 10.67 -29.46
CA PHE A 33 15.60 10.74 -28.03
C PHE A 33 16.79 10.26 -27.18
N PRO A 34 17.12 10.92 -26.05
CA PRO A 34 18.10 10.42 -25.09
C PRO A 34 17.74 9.03 -24.55
N ALA A 35 18.76 8.20 -24.29
CA ALA A 35 18.56 6.80 -23.91
C ALA A 35 17.78 6.63 -22.59
N HIS A 36 17.98 7.52 -21.61
CA HIS A 36 17.29 7.45 -20.32
C HIS A 36 15.81 7.86 -20.44
N THR A 37 15.49 8.94 -21.17
CA THR A 37 14.09 9.34 -21.40
C THR A 37 13.35 8.33 -22.28
N ALA A 38 14.01 7.77 -23.30
CA ALA A 38 13.46 6.68 -24.10
C ALA A 38 13.17 5.42 -23.27
N LEU A 39 14.04 5.05 -22.32
CA LEU A 39 13.79 3.95 -21.40
C LEU A 39 12.66 4.25 -20.40
N LYS A 40 12.61 5.47 -19.82
CA LYS A 40 11.50 5.93 -18.97
C LYS A 40 10.17 5.86 -19.71
N ALA A 41 10.11 6.34 -20.96
CA ALA A 41 8.92 6.30 -21.79
C ALA A 41 8.47 4.87 -22.13
N LEU A 42 9.41 3.99 -22.44
CA LEU A 42 9.14 2.56 -22.62
C LEU A 42 8.57 1.95 -21.33
N ALA A 43 9.13 2.26 -20.16
CA ALA A 43 8.59 1.81 -18.89
C ALA A 43 7.17 2.38 -18.64
N ALA A 44 6.96 3.69 -18.81
CA ALA A 44 5.69 4.37 -18.58
C ALA A 44 4.56 3.93 -19.54
N THR A 45 4.89 3.31 -20.67
CA THR A 45 3.93 2.78 -21.66
C THR A 45 3.77 1.25 -21.59
N GLY A 46 4.44 0.58 -20.65
CA GLY A 46 4.28 -0.86 -20.44
C GLY A 46 5.19 -1.73 -21.31
N ARG A 47 6.11 -1.12 -22.08
CA ARG A 47 6.98 -1.75 -23.07
C ARG A 47 6.18 -2.59 -24.07
N LYS A 48 5.14 -1.97 -24.66
CA LYS A 48 4.25 -2.58 -25.67
C LYS A 48 4.79 -2.39 -27.09
N THR A 49 5.04 -1.13 -27.46
CA THR A 49 5.43 -0.66 -28.80
C THR A 49 6.42 0.51 -28.68
N ALA A 50 7.14 0.85 -29.74
CA ALA A 50 7.99 2.04 -29.75
C ALA A 50 7.16 3.31 -30.00
N GLU A 51 6.06 3.17 -30.75
CA GLU A 51 5.14 4.22 -31.15
C GLU A 51 4.39 4.80 -29.94
N GLU A 52 3.92 3.97 -29.00
CA GLU A 52 3.33 4.47 -27.74
C GLU A 52 4.36 5.26 -26.92
N ALA A 53 5.60 4.78 -26.81
CA ALA A 53 6.67 5.46 -26.08
C ALA A 53 7.08 6.79 -26.74
N SER A 54 7.14 6.84 -28.08
CA SER A 54 7.41 8.08 -28.81
C SER A 54 6.29 9.10 -28.64
N ASN A 55 5.03 8.66 -28.69
CA ASN A 55 3.88 9.54 -28.45
C ASN A 55 3.88 10.07 -27.01
N TRP A 56 4.21 9.23 -26.02
CA TRP A 56 4.37 9.64 -24.63
C TRP A 56 5.46 10.72 -24.47
N LEU A 57 6.63 10.55 -25.12
CA LEU A 57 7.70 11.55 -25.13
C LEU A 57 7.29 12.87 -25.79
N HIS A 58 6.56 12.82 -26.90
CA HIS A 58 6.05 14.03 -27.56
C HIS A 58 5.03 14.78 -26.71
N CYS A 59 4.23 14.09 -25.88
CA CYS A 59 3.32 14.76 -24.94
C CYS A 59 4.03 15.29 -23.68
N HIS A 60 5.11 14.64 -23.22
CA HIS A 60 5.93 15.06 -22.08
C HIS A 60 7.09 15.99 -22.46
N CYS A 61 7.07 16.59 -23.65
CA CYS A 61 8.14 17.47 -24.14
C CYS A 61 8.35 18.75 -23.30
N ASN A 62 7.39 19.09 -22.43
CA ASN A 62 7.45 20.18 -21.46
C ASN A 62 7.35 19.70 -20.00
N ASP A 63 7.50 18.39 -19.73
CA ASP A 63 7.53 17.86 -18.36
C ASP A 63 8.85 18.29 -17.68
N PRO A 64 8.83 19.10 -16.60
CA PRO A 64 10.04 19.57 -15.92
C PRO A 64 10.83 18.46 -15.23
N SER A 65 10.29 17.23 -15.15
CA SER A 65 10.88 16.05 -14.52
C SER A 65 11.16 14.90 -15.50
N LEU A 66 11.07 15.14 -16.82
CA LEU A 66 11.33 14.13 -17.84
C LEU A 66 12.72 13.49 -17.70
N ASP A 67 13.72 14.29 -17.32
CA ASP A 67 15.11 13.85 -17.10
C ASP A 67 15.41 13.31 -15.69
N ASP A 68 14.51 13.47 -14.72
CA ASP A 68 14.76 13.05 -13.32
C ASP A 68 14.99 11.53 -13.23
N PRO A 69 15.99 11.04 -12.47
CA PRO A 69 16.29 9.61 -12.32
C PRO A 69 15.34 8.91 -11.34
N ILE A 70 14.03 9.16 -11.49
CA ILE A 70 12.94 8.64 -10.66
C ILE A 70 12.34 7.42 -11.38
N PRO A 71 12.58 6.18 -10.89
CA PRO A 71 12.02 4.97 -11.47
C PRO A 71 10.52 4.82 -11.13
N GLN A 72 9.83 3.91 -11.80
CA GLN A 72 8.49 3.50 -11.37
C GLN A 72 8.52 2.52 -10.18
N GLU A 73 7.43 2.53 -9.42
CA GLU A 73 7.10 1.46 -8.49
C GLU A 73 6.33 0.36 -9.21
N TYR A 74 6.70 -0.89 -8.97
CA TYR A 74 6.14 -2.11 -9.53
C TYR A 74 5.49 -2.95 -8.43
N ALA A 75 4.45 -3.72 -8.78
CA ALA A 75 3.88 -4.75 -7.93
C ALA A 75 3.37 -5.94 -8.76
N LEU A 76 3.48 -7.14 -8.20
CA LEU A 76 2.97 -8.37 -8.81
C LEU A 76 1.65 -8.78 -8.14
N PHE A 77 0.65 -9.03 -8.98
CA PHE A 77 -0.70 -9.38 -8.57
C PHE A 77 -1.14 -10.68 -9.22
N LEU A 78 -1.84 -11.55 -8.47
CA LEU A 78 -2.54 -12.69 -9.03
C LEU A 78 -4.00 -12.29 -9.32
N CYS A 79 -4.37 -12.26 -10.59
CA CYS A 79 -5.66 -11.80 -11.06
C CYS A 79 -6.49 -12.99 -11.58
N PRO A 80 -7.78 -13.13 -11.17
CA PRO A 80 -8.69 -14.09 -11.76
C PRO A 80 -9.17 -13.61 -13.13
N THR A 81 -9.57 -14.54 -14.00
CA THR A 81 -10.17 -14.23 -15.31
C THR A 81 -11.49 -14.98 -15.53
N GLY A 82 -12.26 -14.56 -16.54
CA GLY A 82 -13.52 -15.20 -16.91
C GLY A 82 -14.62 -15.08 -15.84
N PRO A 83 -15.50 -16.08 -15.68
CA PRO A 83 -16.74 -15.94 -14.90
C PRO A 83 -16.58 -15.46 -13.45
N LEU A 84 -15.46 -15.77 -12.79
CA LEU A 84 -15.19 -15.24 -11.45
C LEU A 84 -14.91 -13.73 -11.47
N LEU A 85 -14.12 -13.26 -12.45
CA LEU A 85 -13.84 -11.83 -12.62
C LEU A 85 -15.13 -11.06 -12.94
N ASP A 86 -15.99 -11.61 -13.80
CA ASP A 86 -17.28 -11.01 -14.15
C ASP A 86 -18.16 -10.84 -12.91
N LYS A 87 -18.21 -11.85 -12.03
CA LYS A 87 -18.97 -11.78 -10.76
C LYS A 87 -18.34 -10.84 -9.72
N LEU A 88 -17.02 -10.68 -9.72
CA LEU A 88 -16.33 -9.67 -8.90
C LEU A 88 -16.61 -8.24 -9.39
N GLN A 89 -16.70 -8.03 -10.70
CA GLN A 89 -17.09 -6.74 -11.30
C GLN A 89 -18.58 -6.42 -11.07
N ASP A 90 -19.48 -7.40 -11.20
CA ASP A 90 -20.89 -7.27 -10.84
C ASP A 90 -21.06 -6.88 -9.37
N PHE A 91 -20.37 -7.59 -8.47
CA PHE A 91 -20.34 -7.28 -7.04
C PHE A 91 -19.95 -5.81 -6.80
N TRP A 92 -18.89 -5.30 -7.44
CA TRP A 92 -18.47 -3.92 -7.24
C TRP A 92 -19.39 -2.87 -7.84
N ARG A 93 -19.98 -3.12 -9.01
CA ARG A 93 -20.96 -2.21 -9.62
C ARG A 93 -22.11 -1.99 -8.65
N GLU A 94 -22.57 -3.08 -8.04
CA GLU A 94 -23.70 -3.10 -7.11
C GLU A 94 -23.32 -2.67 -5.68
N SER A 95 -22.13 -3.00 -5.17
CA SER A 95 -21.65 -2.51 -3.86
C SER A 95 -21.34 -1.02 -3.88
N ARG A 96 -20.78 -0.49 -4.98
CA ARG A 96 -20.60 0.95 -5.17
C ARG A 96 -21.95 1.68 -5.20
N ARG A 97 -22.98 1.05 -5.78
CA ARG A 97 -24.36 1.58 -5.88
C ARG A 97 -25.11 1.59 -4.54
N GLN A 98 -25.04 0.51 -3.74
CA GLN A 98 -25.78 0.40 -2.47
C GLN A 98 -24.99 0.84 -1.24
N CYS A 99 -23.66 0.90 -1.30
CA CYS A 99 -22.78 1.10 -0.13
C CYS A 99 -21.67 2.13 -0.35
N ALA A 100 -21.77 2.93 -1.42
CA ALA A 100 -20.79 3.94 -1.85
C ALA A 100 -19.38 3.40 -2.14
N LYS A 101 -18.46 4.29 -2.56
CA LYS A 101 -17.07 3.93 -2.88
C LYS A 101 -16.25 3.69 -1.60
N ASN A 102 -16.22 2.45 -1.12
CA ASN A 102 -15.21 1.99 -0.15
C ASN A 102 -13.85 1.73 -0.83
N ARG A 103 -12.77 1.56 -0.05
CA ARG A 103 -11.37 1.53 -0.54
C ARG A 103 -11.00 0.32 -1.41
N ALA A 104 -11.79 -0.76 -1.43
CA ALA A 104 -11.52 -1.88 -2.35
C ALA A 104 -11.71 -1.48 -3.82
N HIS A 105 -12.61 -0.53 -4.09
CA HIS A 105 -12.89 -0.06 -5.45
C HIS A 105 -11.77 0.82 -6.06
N GLU A 106 -10.63 0.99 -5.37
CA GLU A 106 -9.47 1.76 -5.86
C GLU A 106 -8.54 0.92 -6.76
N VAL A 107 -8.60 -0.41 -6.67
CA VAL A 107 -7.69 -1.34 -7.39
C VAL A 107 -8.47 -2.58 -7.85
N PHE A 108 -8.33 -2.98 -9.12
CA PHE A 108 -8.95 -4.16 -9.77
C PHE A 108 -8.85 -5.48 -8.95
N PRO A 109 -9.74 -6.49 -9.16
CA PRO A 109 -9.84 -7.63 -8.25
C PRO A 109 -8.59 -8.51 -8.33
N HIS A 110 -7.90 -8.69 -7.20
CA HIS A 110 -6.58 -9.32 -7.17
C HIS A 110 -6.25 -9.95 -5.81
N ILE A 111 -5.22 -10.80 -5.81
CA ILE A 111 -4.47 -11.22 -4.63
C ILE A 111 -3.06 -10.62 -4.72
N THR A 112 -2.61 -9.91 -3.68
CA THR A 112 -1.30 -9.24 -3.65
C THR A 112 -0.19 -10.26 -3.41
N LEU A 113 0.80 -10.36 -4.31
CA LEU A 113 1.89 -11.32 -4.19
C LEU A 113 3.18 -10.73 -3.60
N CYS A 114 3.39 -9.42 -3.70
CA CYS A 114 4.50 -8.71 -3.09
C CYS A 114 4.12 -7.30 -2.64
N ASP A 115 4.92 -6.68 -1.76
CA ASP A 115 4.91 -5.23 -1.57
C ASP A 115 5.30 -4.50 -2.88
N PHE A 116 4.99 -3.20 -2.99
CA PHE A 116 5.55 -2.37 -4.06
C PHE A 116 7.08 -2.26 -3.94
N PHE A 117 7.77 -2.27 -5.07
CA PHE A 117 9.23 -2.17 -5.18
C PHE A 117 9.65 -1.36 -6.41
N THR A 118 10.81 -0.70 -6.39
CA THR A 118 11.31 0.04 -7.56
C THR A 118 12.16 -0.84 -8.49
N CYS A 119 12.18 -0.48 -9.78
CA CYS A 119 13.08 -1.07 -10.78
C CYS A 119 13.55 0.04 -11.73
N GLU A 120 14.85 0.10 -12.02
CA GLU A 120 15.40 1.04 -13.00
C GLU A 120 14.84 0.77 -14.40
N ASP A 121 14.52 1.83 -15.16
CA ASP A 121 13.90 1.69 -16.50
C ASP A 121 14.72 0.85 -17.49
N GLN A 122 16.06 0.81 -17.32
CA GLN A 122 16.98 -0.04 -18.08
C GLN A 122 16.92 -1.53 -17.70
N LYS A 123 16.47 -1.87 -16.48
CA LYS A 123 16.41 -3.24 -15.95
C LYS A 123 15.04 -3.93 -16.13
N VAL A 124 14.03 -3.21 -16.64
CA VAL A 124 12.63 -3.69 -16.72
C VAL A 124 12.44 -4.96 -17.57
N GLU A 125 13.20 -5.18 -18.64
CA GLU A 125 13.13 -6.45 -19.41
C GLU A 125 13.62 -7.65 -18.58
N TYR A 126 14.61 -7.46 -17.70
CA TYR A 126 15.06 -8.51 -16.78
C TYR A 126 14.00 -8.86 -15.73
N LEU A 127 13.16 -7.89 -15.35
CA LEU A 127 12.01 -8.12 -14.48
C LEU A 127 10.91 -8.94 -15.19
N TYR A 128 10.78 -8.83 -16.51
CA TYR A 128 9.89 -9.69 -17.30
C TYR A 128 10.41 -11.12 -17.42
N GLU A 129 11.72 -11.30 -17.64
CA GLU A 129 12.36 -12.61 -17.65
C GLU A 129 12.28 -13.27 -16.25
N ALA A 130 12.40 -12.49 -15.16
CA ALA A 130 12.19 -12.98 -13.80
C ALA A 130 10.75 -13.51 -13.58
N LEU A 131 9.73 -12.76 -14.03
CA LEU A 131 8.34 -13.22 -14.00
C LEU A 131 8.15 -14.50 -14.82
N LYS A 132 8.70 -14.54 -16.04
CA LYS A 132 8.62 -15.72 -16.91
C LYS A 132 9.24 -16.95 -16.26
N ARG A 133 10.45 -16.84 -15.71
CA ARG A 133 11.16 -17.98 -15.08
C ARG A 133 10.48 -18.48 -13.82
N ALA A 134 9.99 -17.58 -12.97
CA ALA A 134 9.21 -17.98 -11.80
C ALA A 134 7.93 -18.72 -12.24
N GLY A 135 7.25 -18.20 -13.27
CA GLY A 135 6.07 -18.82 -13.86
C GLY A 135 6.37 -20.22 -14.42
N ASP A 136 7.38 -20.34 -15.28
CA ASP A 136 7.77 -21.60 -15.94
C ASP A 136 8.15 -22.69 -14.92
N ARG A 137 8.79 -22.32 -13.80
CA ARG A 137 9.13 -23.26 -12.71
C ARG A 137 7.90 -23.73 -11.94
N THR A 138 7.01 -22.81 -11.54
CA THR A 138 5.83 -23.18 -10.73
C THR A 138 4.66 -23.73 -11.58
N LEU A 139 4.63 -23.53 -12.90
CA LEU A 139 3.52 -23.90 -13.79
C LEU A 139 2.95 -25.32 -13.60
N ARG A 140 3.82 -26.31 -13.33
CA ARG A 140 3.41 -27.71 -13.12
C ARG A 140 2.86 -28.01 -11.73
N ALA A 141 3.23 -27.20 -10.73
CA ALA A 141 2.77 -27.31 -9.35
C ALA A 141 1.57 -26.39 -9.06
N PHE A 142 1.36 -25.37 -9.89
CA PHE A 142 0.34 -24.34 -9.65
C PHE A 142 -1.08 -24.94 -9.52
N PRO A 143 -1.90 -24.49 -8.55
CA PRO A 143 -3.20 -25.10 -8.30
C PRO A 143 -4.13 -25.03 -9.51
N SER A 144 -4.69 -26.17 -9.92
CA SER A 144 -5.71 -26.26 -11.00
C SER A 144 -7.04 -25.60 -10.61
N ALA A 145 -7.27 -25.41 -9.31
CA ALA A 145 -8.31 -24.57 -8.73
C ALA A 145 -7.74 -23.89 -7.48
N VAL A 146 -8.16 -22.65 -7.22
CA VAL A 146 -7.80 -21.91 -6.01
C VAL A 146 -9.10 -21.71 -5.21
N PRO A 147 -9.34 -22.49 -4.14
CA PRO A 147 -10.50 -22.32 -3.27
C PRO A 147 -10.49 -20.93 -2.62
N LEU A 148 -11.67 -20.33 -2.53
CA LEU A 148 -11.86 -18.98 -1.99
C LEU A 148 -12.92 -19.01 -0.89
N VAL A 149 -12.48 -18.86 0.36
CA VAL A 149 -13.34 -18.91 1.56
C VAL A 149 -13.76 -17.50 1.96
N LEU A 150 -15.08 -17.23 1.97
CA LEU A 150 -15.61 -15.90 2.30
C LEU A 150 -15.44 -15.60 3.81
N HIS A 151 -14.82 -14.46 4.11
CA HIS A 151 -14.62 -13.95 5.46
C HIS A 151 -15.17 -12.53 5.61
N SER A 152 -15.95 -12.29 6.66
CA SER A 152 -16.54 -10.98 7.00
C SER A 152 -16.12 -10.54 8.39
N SER A 153 -15.88 -9.23 8.57
CA SER A 153 -15.68 -8.59 9.87
C SER A 153 -16.12 -7.12 9.81
N VAL A 154 -16.10 -6.45 10.97
CA VAL A 154 -16.67 -5.11 11.23
C VAL A 154 -16.25 -4.00 10.24
N SER A 155 -15.13 -4.16 9.52
CA SER A 155 -14.70 -3.23 8.46
C SER A 155 -13.95 -3.87 7.29
N TYR A 156 -14.02 -5.19 7.13
CA TYR A 156 -13.36 -5.94 6.05
C TYR A 156 -14.23 -7.10 5.57
N LEU A 157 -14.29 -7.29 4.25
CA LEU A 157 -14.97 -8.39 3.58
C LEU A 157 -14.10 -8.84 2.40
N GLY A 158 -13.83 -10.14 2.31
CA GLY A 158 -12.97 -10.69 1.27
C GLY A 158 -12.96 -12.22 1.25
N PHE A 159 -12.34 -12.78 0.23
CA PHE A 159 -12.06 -14.21 0.16
C PHE A 159 -10.63 -14.49 0.60
N PHE A 160 -10.41 -15.51 1.43
CA PHE A 160 -9.10 -16.05 1.72
C PHE A 160 -8.83 -17.32 0.91
N VAL A 161 -7.55 -17.58 0.61
CA VAL A 161 -7.10 -18.82 -0.01
C VAL A 161 -6.72 -19.83 1.08
N ASP A 162 -7.14 -21.08 0.92
CA ASP A 162 -6.75 -22.19 1.80
C ASP A 162 -5.24 -22.47 1.76
N ASP A 163 -4.69 -22.97 2.88
CA ASP A 163 -3.24 -23.00 3.12
C ASP A 163 -2.42 -23.71 2.03
N SER A 164 -2.85 -24.88 1.54
CA SER A 164 -2.07 -25.67 0.56
C SER A 164 -1.96 -24.99 -0.82
N PRO A 165 -3.05 -24.50 -1.44
CA PRO A 165 -2.95 -23.64 -2.62
C PRO A 165 -2.20 -22.33 -2.35
N ALA A 166 -2.37 -21.74 -1.15
CA ALA A 166 -1.66 -20.51 -0.77
C ALA A 166 -0.15 -20.71 -0.60
N ASP A 167 0.32 -21.89 -0.18
CA ASP A 167 1.74 -22.24 -0.06
C ASP A 167 2.42 -22.18 -1.43
N ILE A 168 1.82 -22.80 -2.45
CA ILE A 168 2.36 -22.84 -3.82
C ILE A 168 2.38 -21.44 -4.45
N ILE A 169 1.34 -20.63 -4.21
CA ILE A 169 1.28 -19.25 -4.69
C ILE A 169 2.33 -18.36 -3.96
N ARG A 170 2.59 -18.62 -2.67
CA ARG A 170 3.67 -17.96 -1.92
C ARG A 170 5.06 -18.40 -2.39
N GLU A 171 5.25 -19.67 -2.75
CA GLU A 171 6.50 -20.17 -3.36
C GLU A 171 6.77 -19.48 -4.71
N PHE A 172 5.76 -19.35 -5.58
CA PHE A 172 5.87 -18.58 -6.82
C PHE A 172 6.30 -17.12 -6.56
N ALA A 173 5.72 -16.45 -5.55
CA ALA A 173 6.09 -15.08 -5.19
C ALA A 173 7.54 -14.97 -4.68
N VAL A 174 8.02 -15.97 -3.91
CA VAL A 174 9.43 -16.07 -3.48
C VAL A 174 10.36 -16.33 -4.67
N MET A 175 9.97 -17.18 -5.62
CA MET A 175 10.73 -17.42 -6.86
C MET A 175 10.82 -16.18 -7.74
N PHE A 176 9.73 -15.43 -7.89
CA PHE A 176 9.74 -14.14 -8.59
C PHE A 176 10.69 -13.15 -7.92
N ALA A 177 10.60 -12.98 -6.60
CA ALA A 177 11.50 -12.10 -5.86
C ALA A 177 12.97 -12.51 -5.99
N THR A 178 13.24 -13.83 -6.01
CA THR A 178 14.60 -14.37 -6.19
C THR A 178 15.16 -14.05 -7.58
N GLU A 179 14.44 -14.37 -8.65
CA GLU A 179 14.91 -14.05 -10.02
C GLU A 179 14.95 -12.54 -10.28
N ALA A 180 14.04 -11.75 -9.69
CA ALA A 180 14.04 -10.28 -9.82
C ALA A 180 15.26 -9.66 -9.12
N SER A 181 15.70 -10.19 -7.98
CA SER A 181 16.95 -9.79 -7.34
C SER A 181 18.17 -10.19 -8.17
N VAL A 182 18.20 -11.42 -8.72
CA VAL A 182 19.34 -11.93 -9.49
C VAL A 182 19.49 -11.27 -10.87
N LEU A 183 18.39 -10.92 -11.54
CA LEU A 183 18.40 -10.43 -12.92
C LEU A 183 18.19 -8.91 -13.04
N ALA A 184 17.37 -8.34 -12.16
CA ALA A 184 16.97 -6.93 -12.22
C ALA A 184 17.43 -6.11 -10.99
N ASP A 185 18.22 -6.70 -10.07
CA ASP A 185 18.73 -6.03 -8.87
C ASP A 185 17.62 -5.49 -7.93
N CYS A 186 16.40 -6.05 -8.06
CA CYS A 186 15.21 -5.58 -7.36
C CYS A 186 15.06 -6.24 -5.98
N THR A 187 14.94 -5.42 -4.93
CA THR A 187 14.57 -5.91 -3.58
C THR A 187 13.06 -6.07 -3.46
N VAL A 188 12.53 -7.17 -4.02
CA VAL A 188 11.11 -7.54 -3.91
C VAL A 188 10.83 -8.23 -2.57
N LYS A 189 9.72 -7.87 -1.90
CA LYS A 189 9.27 -8.53 -0.67
C LYS A 189 7.99 -9.36 -0.92
N PRO A 190 8.07 -10.70 -0.91
CA PRO A 190 6.89 -11.56 -1.06
C PRO A 190 5.86 -11.35 0.06
N CYS A 191 4.58 -11.57 -0.26
CA CYS A 191 3.48 -11.45 0.70
C CYS A 191 3.57 -12.53 1.77
N THR A 192 3.85 -12.12 3.01
CA THR A 192 3.97 -13.00 4.20
C THR A 192 2.65 -13.13 4.99
N LYS A 193 1.59 -12.46 4.55
CA LYS A 193 0.24 -12.54 5.13
C LYS A 193 -0.53 -13.71 4.48
N GLN A 194 -1.61 -14.14 5.12
CA GLN A 194 -2.55 -15.07 4.47
C GLN A 194 -3.07 -14.44 3.17
N LEU A 195 -3.03 -15.20 2.07
CA LEU A 195 -3.43 -14.70 0.76
C LEU A 195 -4.94 -14.48 0.69
N HIS A 196 -5.35 -13.33 0.16
CA HIS A 196 -6.75 -12.91 0.12
C HIS A 196 -7.05 -12.01 -1.07
N LEU A 197 -8.30 -12.08 -1.55
CA LEU A 197 -8.90 -11.16 -2.50
C LEU A 197 -9.90 -10.27 -1.75
N THR A 198 -9.61 -8.97 -1.68
CA THR A 198 -10.46 -8.01 -0.94
C THR A 198 -11.68 -7.63 -1.79
N LEU A 199 -12.88 -7.79 -1.22
CA LEU A 199 -14.14 -7.36 -1.84
C LEU A 199 -14.50 -5.92 -1.41
N ALA A 200 -14.43 -5.66 -0.11
CA ALA A 200 -14.72 -4.37 0.49
C ALA A 200 -13.88 -4.17 1.76
N HIS A 201 -13.37 -2.97 2.00
CA HIS A 201 -12.75 -2.64 3.29
C HIS A 201 -12.83 -1.14 3.62
N LYS A 202 -12.74 -0.82 4.91
CA LYS A 202 -12.98 0.54 5.45
C LYS A 202 -14.37 1.09 5.06
N PHE A 203 -15.37 0.22 4.99
CA PHE A 203 -16.78 0.60 4.82
C PHE A 203 -17.44 0.92 6.17
N TYR A 204 -18.54 1.68 6.16
CA TYR A 204 -19.34 1.93 7.37
C TYR A 204 -20.03 0.64 7.85
N PRO A 205 -20.10 0.35 9.17
CA PRO A 205 -20.67 -0.90 9.68
C PRO A 205 -22.12 -1.19 9.24
N HIS A 206 -22.94 -0.15 9.01
CA HIS A 206 -24.32 -0.34 8.52
C HIS A 206 -24.40 -0.93 7.10
N HIS A 207 -23.33 -0.85 6.29
CA HIS A 207 -23.24 -1.51 4.99
C HIS A 207 -22.90 -3.02 5.08
N GLN A 208 -22.42 -3.53 6.23
CA GLN A 208 -21.89 -4.90 6.33
C GLN A 208 -22.90 -5.96 5.86
N ARG A 209 -24.17 -5.86 6.32
CA ARG A 209 -25.22 -6.84 5.95
C ARG A 209 -25.45 -6.90 4.44
N THR A 210 -25.51 -5.75 3.78
CA THR A 210 -25.69 -5.63 2.33
C THR A 210 -24.48 -6.19 1.58
N LEU A 211 -23.27 -5.80 1.99
CA LEU A 211 -22.02 -6.28 1.39
C LEU A 211 -21.88 -7.81 1.51
N GLU A 212 -22.22 -8.39 2.67
CA GLU A 212 -22.24 -9.85 2.83
C GLU A 212 -23.31 -10.54 1.97
N GLN A 213 -24.49 -9.95 1.79
CA GLN A 213 -25.52 -10.49 0.92
C GLN A 213 -25.06 -10.51 -0.55
N LEU A 214 -24.41 -9.44 -1.01
CA LEU A 214 -23.83 -9.37 -2.35
C LEU A 214 -22.66 -10.36 -2.52
N ALA A 215 -21.79 -10.50 -1.51
CA ALA A 215 -20.66 -11.43 -1.57
C ALA A 215 -21.10 -12.90 -1.61
N ARG A 216 -22.20 -13.26 -0.92
CA ARG A 216 -22.80 -14.61 -0.99
C ARG A 216 -23.37 -14.97 -2.38
N ALA A 217 -23.59 -13.99 -3.27
CA ALA A 217 -23.99 -14.24 -4.65
C ALA A 217 -22.80 -14.57 -5.58
N ILE A 218 -21.56 -14.32 -5.12
CA ILE A 218 -20.35 -14.79 -5.80
C ILE A 218 -20.11 -16.24 -5.38
N ASN A 219 -20.36 -17.20 -6.27
CA ASN A 219 -19.93 -18.58 -6.03
C ASN A 219 -18.41 -18.66 -6.23
N PRO A 220 -17.60 -18.98 -5.20
CA PRO A 220 -16.14 -19.08 -5.32
C PRO A 220 -15.69 -20.29 -6.15
N SER A 221 -16.56 -21.28 -6.36
CA SER A 221 -16.27 -22.53 -7.07
C SER A 221 -16.31 -22.41 -8.60
N HIS A 222 -16.47 -21.21 -9.15
CA HIS A 222 -16.38 -21.00 -10.59
C HIS A 222 -14.96 -21.28 -11.09
N SER A 223 -14.84 -22.13 -12.11
CA SER A 223 -13.59 -22.31 -12.84
C SER A 223 -13.14 -20.98 -13.45
N CYS A 224 -11.95 -20.53 -13.06
CA CYS A 224 -11.28 -19.34 -13.56
C CYS A 224 -9.81 -19.67 -13.83
N GLN A 225 -9.21 -19.03 -14.83
CA GLN A 225 -7.75 -19.08 -14.97
C GLN A 225 -7.16 -17.98 -14.09
N TRP A 226 -6.05 -18.28 -13.44
CA TRP A 226 -5.29 -17.31 -12.66
C TRP A 226 -4.10 -16.82 -13.45
N THR A 227 -3.83 -15.53 -13.36
CA THR A 227 -2.77 -14.86 -14.10
C THR A 227 -1.91 -14.03 -13.15
N ALA A 228 -0.60 -14.21 -13.17
CA ALA A 228 0.32 -13.33 -12.47
C ALA A 228 0.66 -12.15 -13.38
N THR A 229 0.16 -10.96 -13.06
CA THR A 229 0.36 -9.75 -13.86
C THR A 229 1.19 -8.73 -13.10
N LEU A 230 2.24 -8.25 -13.75
CA LEU A 230 3.07 -7.15 -13.29
C LEU A 230 2.40 -5.82 -13.67
N TYR A 231 2.21 -4.95 -12.69
CA TYR A 231 1.76 -3.57 -12.87
C TYR A 231 2.82 -2.60 -12.35
N SER A 232 2.80 -1.37 -12.85
CA SER A 232 3.56 -0.26 -12.27
C SER A 232 2.71 1.00 -12.08
N ARG A 233 3.28 1.95 -11.34
CA ARG A 233 2.78 3.31 -11.15
C ARG A 233 3.95 4.28 -11.04
N ASP A 234 3.70 5.54 -11.36
CA ASP A 234 4.65 6.61 -11.10
C ASP A 234 4.82 6.83 -9.58
N MET A 235 6.05 6.72 -9.08
CA MET A 235 6.31 6.81 -7.65
C MET A 235 6.10 8.21 -7.06
N ARG A 236 6.04 9.26 -7.90
CA ARG A 236 5.80 10.66 -7.47
C ARG A 236 4.39 10.87 -6.93
N PHE A 237 3.42 10.16 -7.50
CA PHE A 237 1.98 10.42 -7.29
C PHE A 237 1.30 9.42 -6.35
N VAL A 238 2.08 8.60 -5.63
CA VAL A 238 1.62 7.53 -4.72
C VAL A 238 0.75 8.03 -3.55
N HIS A 239 0.75 9.33 -3.27
CA HIS A 239 -0.09 9.96 -2.24
C HIS A 239 -1.05 11.03 -2.80
N TYR A 240 -1.13 11.16 -4.13
CA TYR A 240 -1.93 12.19 -4.80
C TYR A 240 -3.34 11.65 -5.07
N GLN A 241 -4.34 12.53 -5.02
CA GLN A 241 -5.69 12.21 -5.46
C GLN A 241 -5.69 12.11 -6.99
N THR A 242 -6.15 10.99 -7.54
CA THR A 242 -6.36 10.83 -8.98
C THR A 242 -7.75 11.35 -9.37
N LEU A 243 -7.77 12.32 -10.28
CA LEU A 243 -8.97 12.85 -10.91
C LEU A 243 -9.06 12.40 -12.38
N ARG A 244 -10.27 12.17 -12.88
CA ARG A 244 -10.56 11.91 -14.30
C ARG A 244 -11.28 13.11 -14.89
N VAL A 245 -10.83 13.59 -16.06
CA VAL A 245 -11.46 14.70 -16.78
C VAL A 245 -12.77 14.25 -17.43
N LEU A 246 -13.83 15.01 -17.22
CA LEU A 246 -15.16 14.79 -17.81
C LEU A 246 -15.40 15.68 -19.04
N PHE A 247 -14.92 16.93 -19.01
CA PHE A 247 -15.20 17.94 -20.05
C PHE A 247 -13.92 18.55 -20.61
N GLN A 248 -13.95 18.97 -21.88
CA GLN A 248 -12.80 19.64 -22.49
C GLN A 248 -12.66 21.06 -21.93
N TYR A 249 -11.44 21.45 -21.57
CA TYR A 249 -11.11 22.81 -21.14
C TYR A 249 -9.93 23.36 -21.94
N LYS A 250 -10.02 24.63 -22.34
CA LYS A 250 -8.95 25.39 -22.97
C LYS A 250 -8.47 26.46 -21.98
N PRO A 251 -7.16 26.53 -21.68
CA PRO A 251 -6.58 27.58 -20.85
C PRO A 251 -6.95 28.98 -21.33
N GLN A 252 -7.31 29.84 -20.38
CA GLN A 252 -7.42 31.28 -20.52
C GLN A 252 -6.13 31.97 -20.04
N ASN A 253 -5.47 31.40 -19.02
CA ASN A 253 -4.19 31.87 -18.48
C ASN A 253 -3.05 30.87 -18.73
N VAL A 254 -1.79 31.31 -18.56
CA VAL A 254 -0.58 30.53 -18.90
C VAL A 254 -0.22 29.44 -17.89
N ASP A 255 -0.84 29.48 -16.72
CA ASP A 255 -0.68 28.58 -15.57
C ASP A 255 -1.81 27.56 -15.44
N GLU A 256 -2.76 27.54 -16.40
CA GLU A 256 -3.88 26.59 -16.47
C GLU A 256 -3.60 25.39 -17.37
N LEU A 257 -4.16 24.22 -17.04
CA LEU A 257 -4.00 22.98 -17.81
C LEU A 257 -5.05 22.82 -18.91
N THR A 258 -4.61 22.40 -20.09
CA THR A 258 -5.51 21.92 -21.16
C THR A 258 -6.07 20.54 -20.80
N LEU A 259 -7.39 20.47 -20.56
CA LEU A 259 -8.08 19.22 -20.21
C LEU A 259 -8.73 18.59 -21.46
N SER A 260 -8.55 17.29 -21.67
CA SER A 260 -9.31 16.49 -22.65
C SER A 260 -10.12 15.40 -21.93
N PRO A 261 -11.40 15.13 -22.30
CA PRO A 261 -12.21 14.10 -21.67
C PRO A 261 -11.52 12.74 -21.67
N GLY A 262 -11.44 12.11 -20.48
CA GLY A 262 -10.72 10.85 -20.27
C GLY A 262 -9.25 10.99 -19.86
N ASP A 263 -8.65 12.19 -19.90
CA ASP A 263 -7.35 12.44 -19.26
C ASP A 263 -7.42 12.22 -17.74
N TYR A 264 -6.28 11.89 -17.11
CA TYR A 264 -6.14 11.86 -15.66
C TYR A 264 -5.23 12.99 -15.15
N ILE A 265 -5.58 13.52 -13.98
CA ILE A 265 -4.86 14.57 -13.28
C ILE A 265 -4.51 14.07 -11.88
N PHE A 266 -3.26 14.25 -11.45
CA PHE A 266 -2.81 13.97 -10.09
C PHE A 266 -2.83 15.26 -9.25
N VAL A 267 -3.50 15.24 -8.10
CA VAL A 267 -3.65 16.40 -7.21
C VAL A 267 -3.03 16.11 -5.85
N ASP A 268 -2.07 16.94 -5.42
CA ASP A 268 -1.53 16.89 -4.06
C ASP A 268 -2.52 17.58 -3.10
N PRO A 269 -3.17 16.85 -2.16
CA PRO A 269 -4.11 17.46 -1.23
C PRO A 269 -3.46 18.41 -0.21
N THR A 270 -2.12 18.48 -0.17
CA THR A 270 -1.37 19.39 0.70
C THR A 270 -0.93 20.69 0.03
N GLN A 271 -1.06 20.81 -1.31
CA GLN A 271 -0.57 21.96 -2.09
C GLN A 271 -1.70 22.74 -2.77
N GLN A 272 -2.80 22.95 -2.04
CA GLN A 272 -4.00 23.65 -2.55
C GLN A 272 -4.23 25.02 -1.89
N GLU A 273 -3.31 25.51 -1.05
CA GLU A 273 -3.42 26.85 -0.42
C GLU A 273 -3.37 28.00 -1.44
N GLU A 274 -2.83 27.75 -2.65
CA GLU A 274 -2.78 28.69 -3.79
C GLU A 274 -4.09 28.68 -4.63
N ALA A 275 -4.98 27.72 -4.42
CA ALA A 275 -6.19 27.53 -5.24
C ALA A 275 -7.36 28.41 -4.78
N SER A 276 -8.00 29.08 -5.75
CA SER A 276 -9.26 29.80 -5.52
C SER A 276 -10.46 28.85 -5.51
N GLU A 277 -11.58 29.27 -4.94
CA GLU A 277 -12.82 28.47 -4.88
C GLU A 277 -13.26 27.98 -6.28
N GLY A 278 -13.57 26.69 -6.41
CA GLY A 278 -13.92 26.04 -7.67
C GLY A 278 -12.73 25.63 -8.56
N TRP A 279 -11.49 25.97 -8.18
CA TRP A 279 -10.27 25.56 -8.86
C TRP A 279 -9.45 24.58 -8.01
N VAL A 280 -8.63 23.78 -8.68
CA VAL A 280 -7.68 22.86 -8.05
C VAL A 280 -6.38 22.87 -8.85
N ILE A 281 -5.24 22.71 -8.16
CA ILE A 281 -3.92 22.59 -8.79
C ILE A 281 -3.57 21.12 -8.93
N GLY A 282 -3.25 20.70 -10.15
CA GLY A 282 -2.89 19.32 -10.45
C GLY A 282 -1.74 19.20 -11.45
N ILE A 283 -1.34 17.96 -11.70
CA ILE A 283 -0.33 17.57 -12.69
C ILE A 283 -0.99 16.64 -13.70
N SER A 284 -0.86 16.92 -15.00
CA SER A 284 -1.45 16.07 -16.04
C SER A 284 -0.67 14.77 -16.23
N GLN A 285 -1.34 13.62 -16.16
CA GLN A 285 -0.72 12.32 -16.52
C GLN A 285 -0.28 12.28 -18.00
N ARG A 286 -0.91 13.07 -18.87
CA ARG A 286 -0.62 13.08 -20.30
C ARG A 286 0.62 13.91 -20.66
N THR A 287 0.99 14.92 -19.88
CA THR A 287 2.07 15.85 -20.24
C THR A 287 3.08 16.16 -19.14
N GLY A 288 2.88 15.69 -17.91
CA GLY A 288 3.74 15.99 -16.75
C GLY A 288 3.66 17.43 -16.22
N CYS A 289 2.97 18.34 -16.92
CA CYS A 289 2.84 19.75 -16.52
C CYS A 289 1.96 19.92 -15.26
N ARG A 290 2.41 20.77 -14.32
CA ARG A 290 1.59 21.33 -13.22
C ARG A 290 0.78 22.53 -13.73
N GLY A 291 -0.45 22.70 -13.24
CA GLY A 291 -1.22 23.93 -13.43
C GLY A 291 -2.59 23.89 -12.77
N PHE A 292 -3.32 25.01 -12.86
CA PHE A 292 -4.70 25.15 -12.40
C PHE A 292 -5.69 24.46 -13.34
N LEU A 293 -6.79 23.96 -12.78
CA LEU A 293 -7.94 23.47 -13.53
C LEU A 293 -9.26 23.68 -12.76
N PRO A 294 -10.41 23.84 -13.43
CA PRO A 294 -11.70 23.86 -12.75
C PRO A 294 -12.02 22.50 -12.12
N GLU A 295 -12.32 22.45 -10.82
CA GLU A 295 -12.57 21.19 -10.10
C GLU A 295 -13.79 20.46 -10.68
N ASN A 296 -14.85 21.22 -11.01
CA ASN A 296 -16.11 20.72 -11.57
C ASN A 296 -16.01 20.16 -13.00
N TYR A 297 -14.83 20.23 -13.64
CA TYR A 297 -14.55 19.57 -14.92
C TYR A 297 -14.05 18.12 -14.73
N THR A 298 -13.99 17.64 -13.49
CA THR A 298 -13.40 16.34 -13.12
C THR A 298 -14.26 15.54 -12.13
N GLU A 299 -13.94 14.25 -11.98
CA GLU A 299 -14.43 13.39 -10.90
C GLU A 299 -13.27 12.59 -10.26
N ARG A 300 -13.48 12.00 -9.07
CA ARG A 300 -12.49 11.08 -8.48
C ARG A 300 -12.44 9.74 -9.24
N ALA A 301 -11.29 9.48 -9.86
CA ALA A 301 -10.95 8.20 -10.47
C ALA A 301 -10.71 7.10 -9.42
N SER A 302 -10.33 5.90 -9.85
CA SER A 302 -9.72 4.87 -9.01
C SER A 302 -8.19 4.95 -9.11
N GLU A 303 -7.46 4.70 -8.03
CA GLU A 303 -5.99 4.77 -8.03
C GLU A 303 -5.36 3.91 -9.13
N CYS A 304 -5.91 2.71 -9.41
CA CYS A 304 -5.41 1.81 -10.46
C CYS A 304 -5.70 2.24 -11.90
N ASP A 305 -6.57 3.23 -12.13
CA ASP A 305 -6.95 3.65 -13.49
C ASP A 305 -5.75 4.26 -14.26
N THR A 306 -4.73 4.72 -13.51
CA THR A 306 -3.48 5.26 -14.05
C THR A 306 -2.31 4.25 -14.06
N TRP A 307 -2.52 3.02 -13.56
CA TRP A 307 -1.45 2.02 -13.46
C TRP A 307 -1.16 1.35 -14.80
N VAL A 308 0.12 1.17 -15.09
CA VAL A 308 0.59 0.59 -16.34
C VAL A 308 0.63 -0.92 -16.20
N ARG A 309 -0.10 -1.64 -17.06
CA ARG A 309 -0.03 -3.11 -17.13
C ARG A 309 1.13 -3.54 -18.02
N HIS A 310 2.03 -4.34 -17.48
CA HIS A 310 3.20 -4.88 -18.18
C HIS A 310 2.92 -6.30 -18.69
N ARG A 311 3.80 -7.26 -18.35
CA ARG A 311 3.66 -8.67 -18.76
C ARG A 311 2.72 -9.41 -17.81
N THR A 312 2.02 -10.37 -18.39
CA THR A 312 1.13 -11.31 -17.71
C THR A 312 1.64 -12.72 -17.97
N TYR A 313 1.75 -13.53 -16.91
CA TYR A 313 1.98 -14.97 -16.98
C TYR A 313 0.67 -15.71 -16.68
N THR A 314 0.30 -16.69 -17.50
CA THR A 314 -0.96 -17.45 -17.37
C THR A 314 -0.66 -18.86 -16.91
N PHE A 315 -1.25 -19.27 -15.79
CA PHE A 315 -1.10 -20.63 -15.27
C PHE A 315 -2.07 -21.59 -15.95
N SER A 316 -1.76 -21.96 -17.19
CA SER A 316 -2.56 -22.87 -18.02
C SER A 316 -1.69 -23.97 -18.63
N VAL A 317 -1.91 -25.22 -18.22
CA VAL A 317 -1.34 -26.39 -18.89
C VAL A 317 -2.16 -26.71 -20.14
N THR A 318 -1.99 -25.89 -21.19
CA THR A 318 -2.37 -26.30 -22.54
C THR A 318 -1.36 -27.34 -23.03
N PRO A 319 -1.78 -28.53 -23.51
CA PRO A 319 -0.86 -29.41 -24.21
C PRO A 319 -0.41 -28.74 -25.51
N ASP A 320 0.86 -28.91 -25.89
CA ASP A 320 1.41 -28.39 -27.15
C ASP A 320 0.76 -29.10 -28.36
N LEU A 321 -0.38 -28.57 -28.82
CA LEU A 321 -1.02 -28.92 -30.08
C LEU A 321 -0.26 -28.33 -31.28
N ASN A 322 1.05 -28.59 -31.31
CA ASN A 322 1.96 -28.24 -32.41
C ASN A 322 3.04 -29.30 -32.65
N SER A 323 2.70 -30.58 -32.45
CA SER A 323 3.37 -31.67 -33.16
C SER A 323 2.42 -32.85 -33.42
N ARG A 324 2.69 -33.56 -34.52
CA ARG A 324 2.08 -34.84 -34.94
C ARG A 324 0.64 -34.77 -35.46
N LYS A 325 0.60 -34.72 -36.79
CA LYS A 325 -0.48 -35.26 -37.62
C LYS A 325 -0.52 -36.80 -37.49
N ASP A 326 -1.58 -37.40 -38.03
CA ASP A 326 -1.79 -38.84 -38.24
C ASP A 326 -1.99 -39.67 -36.95
N GLY A 327 -2.95 -40.61 -36.86
CA GLY A 327 -4.00 -40.98 -37.82
C GLY A 327 -4.89 -42.13 -37.30
N GLU A 328 -6.06 -42.30 -37.92
CA GLU A 328 -7.04 -43.40 -37.74
C GLU A 328 -7.69 -43.58 -36.34
N ALA A 329 -8.62 -44.55 -36.24
CA ALA A 329 -9.75 -44.50 -35.31
C ALA A 329 -10.34 -45.87 -34.92
N SER A 330 -11.37 -45.82 -34.06
CA SER A 330 -12.32 -46.92 -33.73
C SER A 330 -11.84 -48.04 -32.80
N SER A 331 -12.34 -48.04 -31.56
CA SER A 331 -13.31 -49.07 -31.13
C SER A 331 -13.98 -48.75 -29.78
N ARG A 332 -15.22 -49.23 -29.60
CA ARG A 332 -16.06 -49.08 -28.39
C ARG A 332 -15.80 -50.21 -27.39
N ARG A 333 -16.02 -49.97 -26.09
CA ARG A 333 -16.97 -50.73 -25.25
C ARG A 333 -17.17 -50.13 -23.84
N ASN A 334 -18.25 -50.55 -23.19
CA ASN A 334 -18.80 -49.97 -21.96
C ASN A 334 -18.21 -50.64 -20.69
N GLY A 335 -18.36 -49.98 -19.54
CA GLY A 335 -18.10 -50.56 -18.21
C GLY A 335 -18.46 -49.59 -17.07
N GLU A 336 -19.73 -49.53 -16.70
CA GLU A 336 -20.26 -48.70 -15.59
C GLU A 336 -20.47 -49.56 -14.29
N PRO A 337 -20.88 -49.00 -13.12
CA PRO A 337 -20.09 -49.20 -11.90
C PRO A 337 -20.83 -49.98 -10.80
N ASN A 338 -20.18 -50.19 -9.63
CA ASN A 338 -20.85 -50.30 -8.33
C ASN A 338 -19.90 -50.10 -7.11
N PRO A 339 -20.33 -49.40 -6.04
CA PRO A 339 -19.73 -49.38 -4.69
C PRO A 339 -20.58 -50.30 -3.75
N PRO A 340 -20.72 -50.13 -2.39
CA PRO A 340 -19.95 -49.39 -1.37
C PRO A 340 -19.64 -50.18 -0.07
N SER A 341 -18.78 -49.64 0.81
CA SER A 341 -18.85 -49.69 2.30
C SER A 341 -17.76 -48.75 2.85
N SER A 342 -17.91 -47.90 3.89
CA SER A 342 -18.57 -47.97 5.21
C SER A 342 -17.85 -48.91 6.20
N SER A 343 -17.45 -48.50 7.43
CA SER A 343 -17.70 -47.23 8.14
C SER A 343 -16.70 -46.96 9.30
N ARG A 344 -16.52 -45.66 9.63
CA ARG A 344 -16.23 -45.07 10.96
C ARG A 344 -15.12 -45.66 11.87
N SER A 345 -14.19 -44.77 12.25
CA SER A 345 -13.88 -44.56 13.68
C SER A 345 -13.52 -43.08 13.95
N LEU A 346 -13.96 -42.55 15.09
CA LEU A 346 -13.61 -41.20 15.59
C LEU A 346 -12.73 -41.35 16.84
N SER A 347 -11.42 -41.12 16.76
CA SER A 347 -10.55 -40.84 17.93
C SER A 347 -9.07 -40.65 17.58
N SER A 348 -8.63 -39.40 17.37
CA SER A 348 -7.22 -39.00 17.59
C SER A 348 -7.03 -37.48 17.70
N LEU A 349 -7.94 -36.78 18.42
CA LEU A 349 -7.76 -35.38 18.83
C LEU A 349 -6.69 -35.27 19.94
N GLN A 350 -5.44 -35.63 19.65
CA GLN A 350 -4.31 -35.51 20.59
C GLN A 350 -2.90 -35.55 19.95
N SER A 351 -2.73 -34.98 18.74
CA SER A 351 -1.41 -34.65 18.20
C SER A 351 -0.91 -33.32 18.80
N LEU A 352 0.08 -33.41 19.69
CA LEU A 352 0.60 -32.31 20.52
C LEU A 352 0.99 -31.04 19.71
N GLN A 353 0.27 -29.93 19.95
CA GLN A 353 0.74 -28.60 19.54
C GLN A 353 1.93 -28.17 20.41
N ALA A 354 3.14 -28.28 19.87
CA ALA A 354 4.31 -27.59 20.41
C ALA A 354 4.22 -26.09 20.07
N THR A 355 3.42 -25.34 20.82
CA THR A 355 3.14 -23.91 20.56
C THR A 355 4.37 -23.04 20.78
N ILE A 356 5.18 -22.87 19.74
CA ILE A 356 6.30 -21.92 19.71
C ILE A 356 5.72 -20.50 19.80
N VAL A 357 5.75 -19.93 21.01
CA VAL A 357 5.31 -18.55 21.27
C VAL A 357 6.30 -17.57 20.62
N ARG A 358 6.05 -17.25 19.35
CA ARG A 358 6.81 -16.23 18.61
C ARG A 358 6.64 -14.87 19.30
N ARG A 359 7.73 -14.12 19.45
CA ARG A 359 7.69 -12.73 19.94
C ARG A 359 7.17 -11.83 18.82
N SER A 360 5.97 -11.30 18.97
CA SER A 360 5.38 -10.33 18.05
C SER A 360 5.56 -8.90 18.56
N VAL A 361 5.78 -7.95 17.65
CA VAL A 361 5.82 -6.51 17.95
C VAL A 361 4.67 -5.85 17.20
N LEU A 362 3.82 -5.11 17.92
CA LEU A 362 2.73 -4.32 17.36
C LEU A 362 3.10 -2.83 17.46
N VAL A 363 3.18 -2.15 16.32
CA VAL A 363 3.43 -0.70 16.24
C VAL A 363 2.09 -0.01 15.99
N VAL A 364 1.75 0.97 16.83
CA VAL A 364 0.45 1.68 16.79
C VAL A 364 0.71 3.18 16.71
N ARG A 365 0.13 3.86 15.72
CA ARG A 365 0.12 5.33 15.66
C ARG A 365 -0.85 5.87 16.72
N HIS A 366 -0.56 7.04 17.28
CA HIS A 366 -1.52 7.76 18.11
C HIS A 366 -2.86 7.99 17.38
N GLY A 367 -3.96 8.09 18.13
CA GLY A 367 -5.25 8.50 17.59
C GLY A 367 -5.26 9.96 17.09
N GLU A 368 -6.40 10.39 16.53
CA GLU A 368 -6.65 11.76 16.07
C GLU A 368 -6.29 12.82 17.13
N ARG A 369 -5.51 13.84 16.74
CA ARG A 369 -5.10 14.97 17.59
C ARG A 369 -6.04 16.16 17.42
N VAL A 370 -6.24 16.97 18.47
CA VAL A 370 -7.07 18.19 18.38
C VAL A 370 -6.55 19.23 17.38
N ASP A 371 -5.23 19.41 17.27
CA ASP A 371 -4.61 20.41 16.39
C ASP A 371 -4.74 20.07 14.90
N GLN A 372 -4.92 18.78 14.57
CA GLN A 372 -5.18 18.32 13.21
C GLN A 372 -6.61 18.60 12.73
N ILE A 373 -7.55 18.80 13.66
CA ILE A 373 -8.97 19.05 13.36
C ILE A 373 -9.31 20.53 13.50
N PHE A 374 -8.80 21.17 14.55
CA PHE A 374 -9.11 22.56 14.89
C PHE A 374 -8.01 23.55 14.48
N GLY A 375 -6.96 23.05 13.81
CA GLY A 375 -5.88 23.86 13.23
C GLY A 375 -4.92 24.47 14.25
N LYS A 376 -4.04 25.34 13.76
CA LYS A 376 -2.97 25.98 14.57
C LYS A 376 -3.51 26.80 15.74
N SER A 377 -4.74 27.33 15.63
CA SER A 377 -5.41 28.13 16.68
C SER A 377 -6.24 27.30 17.67
N TRP A 378 -6.22 25.97 17.62
CA TRP A 378 -7.05 25.10 18.47
C TRP A 378 -7.00 25.47 19.97
N LEU A 379 -5.81 25.84 20.46
CA LEU A 379 -5.58 26.16 21.87
C LEU A 379 -6.27 27.46 22.28
N GLN A 380 -6.34 28.44 21.35
CA GLN A 380 -7.03 29.71 21.55
C GLN A 380 -8.55 29.48 21.57
N GLN A 381 -9.06 28.60 20.70
CA GLN A 381 -10.48 28.23 20.64
C GLN A 381 -11.00 27.56 21.93
N CYS A 382 -10.14 26.86 22.69
CA CYS A 382 -10.51 26.19 23.94
C CYS A 382 -10.02 26.88 25.23
N THR A 383 -9.52 28.12 25.14
CA THR A 383 -9.02 28.88 26.30
C THR A 383 -9.93 30.09 26.56
N THR A 384 -10.47 30.19 27.77
CA THR A 384 -11.25 31.36 28.21
C THR A 384 -10.35 32.58 28.46
N PRO A 385 -10.88 33.82 28.52
CA PRO A 385 -10.07 35.02 28.76
C PRO A 385 -9.27 35.01 30.08
N ASP A 386 -9.73 34.25 31.08
CA ASP A 386 -9.04 33.99 32.35
C ASP A 386 -8.12 32.76 32.32
N GLY A 387 -7.78 32.25 31.14
CA GLY A 387 -6.76 31.22 30.92
C GLY A 387 -7.18 29.78 31.27
N ARG A 388 -8.48 29.52 31.46
CA ARG A 388 -9.00 28.18 31.77
C ARG A 388 -9.43 27.42 30.52
N TYR A 389 -9.34 26.10 30.59
CA TYR A 389 -9.82 25.21 29.53
C TYR A 389 -11.36 25.16 29.51
N TYR A 390 -11.95 25.29 28.33
CA TYR A 390 -13.34 24.95 28.06
C TYR A 390 -13.46 24.13 26.77
N ARG A 391 -14.66 23.59 26.51
CA ARG A 391 -14.91 22.73 25.35
C ARG A 391 -15.83 23.46 24.37
N PRO A 392 -15.30 24.11 23.31
CA PRO A 392 -16.13 24.81 22.33
C PRO A 392 -16.89 23.86 21.41
N ASP A 393 -16.33 22.67 21.15
CA ASP A 393 -16.94 21.59 20.36
C ASP A 393 -16.84 20.23 21.10
N LEU A 394 -17.71 19.28 20.75
CA LEU A 394 -17.78 17.97 21.39
C LEU A 394 -16.55 17.08 21.11
N ASN A 395 -15.81 17.31 20.03
CA ASN A 395 -14.59 16.60 19.72
C ASN A 395 -13.36 17.12 20.48
N PHE A 396 -13.46 18.23 21.23
CA PHE A 396 -12.47 18.56 22.26
C PHE A 396 -12.59 17.60 23.45
N PRO A 397 -11.48 17.11 24.05
CA PRO A 397 -11.51 16.15 25.15
C PRO A 397 -12.23 16.70 26.40
N ARG A 398 -12.71 15.82 27.28
CA ARG A 398 -13.50 16.24 28.47
C ARG A 398 -12.73 17.13 29.45
N SER A 399 -11.41 17.00 29.50
CA SER A 399 -10.49 17.82 30.29
C SER A 399 -9.09 17.72 29.70
N LEU A 400 -8.21 18.65 30.09
CA LEU A 400 -6.77 18.54 29.90
C LEU A 400 -6.10 18.09 31.22
N PRO A 401 -4.97 17.36 31.19
CA PRO A 401 -4.18 17.09 32.38
C PRO A 401 -3.59 18.38 32.96
N LYS A 402 -3.15 18.35 34.22
CA LYS A 402 -2.36 19.46 34.79
C LYS A 402 -0.95 19.44 34.19
N ARG A 403 -0.38 20.63 34.01
CA ARG A 403 1.00 20.88 33.59
C ARG A 403 1.56 22.10 34.33
N SER A 404 2.86 22.08 34.60
CA SER A 404 3.58 23.05 35.41
C SER A 404 3.54 24.49 34.89
N ARG A 405 3.41 24.73 33.57
CA ARG A 405 3.19 26.09 33.00
C ARG A 405 1.78 26.25 32.39
N GLY A 406 0.84 25.39 32.79
CA GLY A 406 -0.58 25.48 32.46
C GLY A 406 -0.91 25.20 31.00
N ILE A 407 -1.96 25.86 30.51
CA ILE A 407 -2.58 25.55 29.20
C ILE A 407 -1.66 25.81 28.00
N LYS A 408 -0.63 26.66 28.14
CA LYS A 408 0.32 26.95 27.05
C LYS A 408 1.21 25.76 26.68
N ASP A 409 1.48 24.83 27.61
CA ASP A 409 2.36 23.69 27.35
C ASP A 409 1.81 22.70 26.32
N PHE A 410 0.52 22.75 26.01
CA PHE A 410 -0.10 21.88 25.01
C PHE A 410 0.11 22.35 23.56
N GLU A 411 0.50 23.61 23.33
CA GLU A 411 0.63 24.21 22.00
C GLU A 411 1.49 23.36 21.04
N ASN A 412 2.59 22.81 21.56
CA ASN A 412 3.52 21.96 20.83
C ASN A 412 3.49 20.48 21.30
N ASP A 413 2.55 20.12 22.17
CA ASP A 413 2.26 18.72 22.53
C ASP A 413 0.74 18.49 22.75
N PRO A 414 -0.05 18.53 21.66
CA PRO A 414 -1.50 18.50 21.72
C PRO A 414 -2.05 17.12 22.14
N PRO A 415 -3.21 17.10 22.83
CA PRO A 415 -3.92 15.88 23.21
C PRO A 415 -4.63 15.22 22.02
N LEU A 416 -5.14 14.01 22.27
CA LEU A 416 -6.17 13.39 21.46
C LEU A 416 -7.49 14.18 21.50
N SER A 417 -8.23 14.14 20.39
CA SER A 417 -9.63 14.54 20.33
C SER A 417 -10.53 13.47 20.99
N SER A 418 -11.84 13.75 21.16
CA SER A 418 -12.82 12.75 21.60
C SER A 418 -12.88 11.55 20.64
N CYS A 419 -12.76 11.80 19.33
CA CYS A 419 -12.66 10.77 18.30
C CYS A 419 -11.32 10.01 18.38
N GLY A 420 -10.20 10.66 18.68
CA GLY A 420 -8.91 10.01 18.93
C GLY A 420 -8.94 9.09 20.16
N ILE A 421 -9.63 9.51 21.22
CA ILE A 421 -9.91 8.69 22.40
C ILE A 421 -10.79 7.47 22.04
N PHE A 422 -11.85 7.69 21.26
CA PHE A 422 -12.71 6.60 20.76
C PHE A 422 -11.95 5.59 19.89
N GLN A 423 -11.17 6.05 18.90
CA GLN A 423 -10.29 5.22 18.07
C GLN A 423 -9.36 4.36 18.93
N SER A 424 -8.76 4.94 19.96
CA SER A 424 -7.85 4.25 20.88
C SER A 424 -8.55 3.18 21.73
N ARG A 425 -9.82 3.42 22.12
CA ARG A 425 -10.65 2.43 22.81
C ARG A 425 -11.04 1.25 21.94
N MET A 426 -11.59 1.54 20.75
CA MET A 426 -11.99 0.49 19.78
C MET A 426 -10.79 -0.41 19.41
N ALA A 427 -9.58 0.16 19.34
CA ALA A 427 -8.36 -0.61 19.15
C ALA A 427 -8.03 -1.51 20.37
N GLY A 428 -8.20 -1.02 21.60
CA GLY A 428 -8.02 -1.83 22.82
C GLY A 428 -9.01 -2.98 22.93
N GLU A 429 -10.29 -2.73 22.62
CA GLU A 429 -11.38 -3.71 22.58
C GLU A 429 -11.11 -4.80 21.52
N ALA A 430 -10.85 -4.41 20.27
CA ALA A 430 -10.56 -5.37 19.20
C ALA A 430 -9.28 -6.19 19.45
N LEU A 431 -8.27 -5.62 20.12
CA LEU A 431 -7.08 -6.36 20.53
C LEU A 431 -7.35 -7.31 21.71
N LEU A 432 -8.29 -6.99 22.60
CA LEU A 432 -8.74 -7.91 23.67
C LEU A 432 -9.47 -9.11 23.06
N ASP A 433 -10.41 -8.88 22.15
CA ASP A 433 -11.19 -9.91 21.45
C ASP A 433 -10.30 -10.87 20.65
N SER A 434 -9.16 -10.37 20.14
CA SER A 434 -8.18 -11.19 19.41
C SER A 434 -7.44 -12.23 20.27
N GLY A 435 -7.58 -12.20 21.61
CA GLY A 435 -6.92 -13.13 22.53
C GLY A 435 -5.39 -12.96 22.64
N ILE A 436 -4.81 -11.93 22.03
CA ILE A 436 -3.38 -11.63 22.08
C ILE A 436 -2.94 -11.32 23.53
N ARG A 437 -1.72 -11.68 23.90
CA ARG A 437 -1.15 -11.36 25.23
C ARG A 437 -0.11 -10.25 25.14
N ILE A 438 -0.48 -9.06 25.59
CA ILE A 438 0.42 -7.90 25.70
C ILE A 438 1.31 -8.07 26.95
N THR A 439 2.62 -8.19 26.75
CA THR A 439 3.62 -8.41 27.81
C THR A 439 4.42 -7.15 28.18
N SER A 440 4.38 -6.11 27.34
CA SER A 440 5.05 -4.82 27.56
C SER A 440 4.45 -3.79 26.61
N VAL A 441 4.33 -2.54 27.07
CA VAL A 441 3.93 -1.39 26.23
C VAL A 441 5.01 -0.33 26.32
N PHE A 442 5.40 0.19 25.16
CA PHE A 442 6.29 1.34 25.01
C PHE A 442 5.51 2.49 24.36
N SER A 443 5.79 3.73 24.76
CA SER A 443 5.18 4.93 24.20
C SER A 443 6.23 6.00 23.93
N SER A 444 6.05 6.71 22.82
CA SER A 444 6.63 8.05 22.64
C SER A 444 6.20 8.96 23.81
N PRO A 445 7.06 9.89 24.26
CA PRO A 445 6.74 10.83 25.34
C PRO A 445 5.71 11.91 24.99
N ALA A 446 5.23 11.98 23.73
CA ALA A 446 4.15 12.87 23.33
C ALA A 446 2.81 12.52 24.01
N LEU A 447 2.04 13.51 24.46
CA LEU A 447 0.77 13.31 25.17
C LEU A 447 -0.24 12.46 24.39
N ARG A 448 -0.42 12.75 23.09
CA ARG A 448 -1.22 11.96 22.15
C ARG A 448 -0.89 10.45 22.17
N CYS A 449 0.38 10.10 22.29
CA CYS A 449 0.85 8.71 22.34
C CYS A 449 0.55 8.08 23.72
N LEU A 450 0.82 8.80 24.81
CA LEU A 450 0.51 8.36 26.17
C LEU A 450 -0.99 8.14 26.40
N GLN A 451 -1.83 9.03 25.87
CA GLN A 451 -3.29 8.89 25.87
C GLN A 451 -3.75 7.68 25.04
N THR A 452 -3.17 7.47 23.85
CA THR A 452 -3.48 6.30 23.02
C THR A 452 -3.15 5.01 23.77
N ALA A 453 -1.95 4.91 24.37
CA ALA A 453 -1.51 3.77 25.15
C ALA A 453 -2.40 3.53 26.39
N LYS A 454 -2.79 4.59 27.12
CA LYS A 454 -3.70 4.52 28.28
C LYS A 454 -5.08 3.99 27.88
N HIS A 455 -5.66 4.48 26.79
CA HIS A 455 -6.99 4.05 26.35
C HIS A 455 -6.99 2.60 25.80
N ILE A 456 -5.96 2.20 25.06
CA ILE A 456 -5.79 0.80 24.64
C ILE A 456 -5.67 -0.13 25.86
N LEU A 457 -4.82 0.20 26.84
CA LEU A 457 -4.63 -0.62 28.04
C LEU A 457 -5.86 -0.69 28.96
N GLY A 458 -6.67 0.38 28.98
CA GLY A 458 -7.91 0.47 29.75
C GLY A 458 -8.94 -0.55 29.30
N GLU A 459 -9.27 -0.57 28.00
CA GLU A 459 -10.26 -1.54 27.49
C GLU A 459 -9.71 -2.98 27.54
N PHE A 460 -8.39 -3.16 27.44
CA PHE A 460 -7.71 -4.46 27.66
C PHE A 460 -7.73 -4.95 29.12
N LYS A 461 -8.13 -4.12 30.10
CA LYS A 461 -8.14 -4.45 31.55
C LYS A 461 -6.72 -4.80 32.07
N LEU A 462 -5.71 -4.14 31.48
CA LEU A 462 -4.28 -4.25 31.81
C LEU A 462 -3.71 -2.92 32.33
N GLU A 463 -4.51 -1.87 32.44
CA GLU A 463 -4.12 -0.52 32.86
C GLU A 463 -3.47 -0.48 34.26
N LYS A 464 -3.79 -1.45 35.13
CA LYS A 464 -3.18 -1.64 36.46
C LYS A 464 -2.07 -2.71 36.49
N LYS A 465 -1.88 -3.47 35.41
CA LYS A 465 -0.96 -4.63 35.35
C LYS A 465 0.29 -4.37 34.50
N VAL A 466 0.18 -3.58 33.44
CA VAL A 466 1.28 -3.26 32.53
C VAL A 466 1.61 -1.77 32.63
N LYS A 467 2.79 -1.44 33.16
CA LYS A 467 3.30 -0.05 33.17
C LYS A 467 3.74 0.37 31.75
N ILE A 468 3.40 1.58 31.34
CA ILE A 468 3.85 2.19 30.08
C ILE A 468 5.33 2.59 30.21
N ARG A 469 6.17 2.09 29.32
CA ARG A 469 7.59 2.48 29.22
C ARG A 469 7.73 3.67 28.27
N VAL A 470 8.11 4.82 28.82
CA VAL A 470 8.24 6.06 28.03
C VAL A 470 9.62 6.08 27.37
N GLU A 471 9.66 6.01 26.03
CA GLU A 471 10.89 5.90 25.24
C GLU A 471 11.01 7.07 24.25
N PRO A 472 11.83 8.10 24.55
CA PRO A 472 12.13 9.19 23.62
C PRO A 472 12.74 8.74 22.29
N GLY A 473 13.36 7.55 22.22
CA GLY A 473 13.86 6.97 20.97
C GLY A 473 12.80 6.65 19.91
N ILE A 474 11.52 6.62 20.28
CA ILE A 474 10.38 6.50 19.35
C ILE A 474 9.55 7.78 19.28
N PHE A 475 10.12 8.94 19.64
CA PHE A 475 9.57 10.24 19.29
C PHE A 475 9.67 10.51 17.78
N GLU A 476 8.88 11.45 17.27
CA GLU A 476 8.87 11.79 15.83
C GLU A 476 10.13 12.55 15.38
N TRP A 477 10.38 12.60 14.08
CA TRP A 477 11.67 13.08 13.56
C TRP A 477 11.85 14.58 13.80
N THR A 478 12.77 14.92 14.71
CA THR A 478 13.02 16.31 15.16
C THR A 478 13.47 17.27 14.06
N LYS A 479 13.79 16.81 12.85
CA LYS A 479 13.99 17.67 11.68
C LYS A 479 12.69 18.39 11.25
N TRP A 480 11.52 17.84 11.55
CA TRP A 480 10.22 18.51 11.35
C TRP A 480 9.96 19.66 12.34
N GLU A 481 10.72 19.71 13.44
CA GLU A 481 10.69 20.83 14.42
C GLU A 481 11.90 21.77 14.25
N ALA A 482 12.64 21.67 13.14
CA ALA A 482 13.82 22.50 12.87
C ALA A 482 13.44 23.99 12.72
N GLY A 483 13.67 24.77 13.77
CA GLY A 483 13.31 26.19 13.86
C GLY A 483 12.33 26.53 14.99
N LYS A 484 11.77 25.53 15.68
CA LYS A 484 10.91 25.70 16.85
C LYS A 484 11.62 25.33 18.16
N THR A 485 11.11 25.85 19.26
CA THR A 485 11.46 25.42 20.62
C THR A 485 11.11 23.94 20.81
N THR A 486 12.01 23.19 21.47
CA THR A 486 11.78 21.77 21.81
C THR A 486 10.41 21.59 22.49
N PRO A 487 9.55 20.68 22.01
CA PRO A 487 8.20 20.53 22.56
C PRO A 487 8.25 20.22 24.05
N THR A 488 7.46 20.93 24.84
CA THR A 488 7.43 20.75 26.30
C THR A 488 6.53 19.58 26.65
N LEU A 489 7.14 18.39 26.60
CA LEU A 489 6.52 17.14 27.00
C LEU A 489 6.42 17.06 28.53
N MET A 490 5.46 16.30 29.04
CA MET A 490 5.26 16.14 30.49
C MET A 490 6.42 15.43 31.17
N THR A 491 6.66 15.75 32.44
CA THR A 491 7.53 14.96 33.32
C THR A 491 6.88 13.64 33.71
N LEU A 492 7.65 12.68 34.24
CA LEU A 492 7.09 11.39 34.70
C LEU A 492 6.15 11.60 35.91
N GLU A 493 6.39 12.65 36.68
CA GLU A 493 5.59 13.11 37.81
C GLU A 493 4.25 13.67 37.34
N GLU A 494 4.26 14.61 36.37
CA GLU A 494 3.04 15.13 35.73
C GLU A 494 2.25 14.02 35.03
N MET A 495 2.92 13.05 34.41
CA MET A 495 2.26 11.87 33.82
C MET A 495 1.55 11.04 34.91
N LYS A 496 2.19 10.83 36.06
CA LYS A 496 1.60 10.09 37.18
C LYS A 496 0.42 10.84 37.80
N GLU A 497 0.49 12.16 37.94
CA GLU A 497 -0.63 13.00 38.38
C GLU A 497 -1.81 13.01 37.40
N ALA A 498 -1.52 12.88 36.09
CA ALA A 498 -2.51 12.68 35.04
C ALA A 498 -3.02 11.23 34.91
N ASP A 499 -2.76 10.37 35.91
CA ASP A 499 -3.21 8.98 35.99
C ASP A 499 -2.69 8.12 34.80
N PHE A 500 -1.50 8.42 34.28
CA PHE A 500 -0.79 7.50 33.39
C PHE A 500 0.02 6.51 34.24
N ASN A 501 -0.25 5.21 34.12
CA ASN A 501 0.53 4.16 34.79
C ASN A 501 1.91 3.98 34.12
N VAL A 502 2.82 4.92 34.35
CA VAL A 502 4.16 4.94 33.75
C VAL A 502 5.20 4.17 34.58
N SER A 503 6.18 3.61 33.88
CA SER A 503 7.27 2.84 34.48
C SER A 503 8.44 3.73 34.90
N LEU A 504 8.40 4.27 36.13
CA LEU A 504 9.51 5.05 36.71
C LEU A 504 10.84 4.27 36.71
N ASP A 505 10.77 2.95 36.79
CA ASP A 505 11.91 2.03 36.80
C ASP A 505 12.55 1.85 35.39
N TYR A 506 11.92 2.38 34.33
CA TYR A 506 12.39 2.23 32.95
C TYR A 506 13.44 3.27 32.59
N ARG A 507 14.62 2.80 32.21
CA ARG A 507 15.70 3.65 31.68
C ARG A 507 15.73 3.55 30.16
N SER A 508 15.34 4.63 29.48
CA SER A 508 15.55 4.78 28.02
C SER A 508 17.04 4.70 27.69
N HIS A 509 17.38 4.02 26.59
CA HIS A 509 18.75 3.95 26.08
C HIS A 509 19.29 5.31 25.60
N LEU A 510 18.41 6.28 25.32
CA LEU A 510 18.78 7.60 24.79
C LEU A 510 18.80 8.71 25.85
N TRP A 511 18.24 8.51 27.04
CA TRP A 511 18.35 9.48 28.16
C TRP A 511 19.80 9.75 28.56
N VAL A 512 20.68 8.75 28.45
CA VAL A 512 22.13 8.92 28.69
C VAL A 512 22.80 9.74 27.58
N CYS A 513 22.37 9.54 26.32
CA CYS A 513 22.90 10.28 25.17
C CYS A 513 22.44 11.74 25.13
N ALA A 514 21.25 12.06 25.64
CA ALA A 514 20.72 13.43 25.67
C ALA A 514 21.56 14.39 26.54
N SER A 515 22.35 13.87 27.49
CA SER A 515 23.29 14.66 28.31
C SER A 515 24.69 14.79 27.65
N ALA A 516 25.00 13.96 26.65
CA ALA A 516 26.32 13.86 26.04
C ALA A 516 26.59 14.97 25.00
N LYS A 517 26.82 16.20 25.47
CA LYS A 517 27.40 17.27 24.64
C LYS A 517 28.75 16.78 24.05
N LYS A 518 28.84 16.76 22.70
CA LYS A 518 30.02 16.43 21.87
C LYS A 518 30.42 14.95 21.78
N THR A 519 29.67 14.15 21.00
CA THR A 519 30.31 13.16 20.14
C THR A 519 30.89 13.86 18.90
N LYS A 520 32.18 14.23 18.94
CA LYS A 520 32.91 14.59 17.72
C LYS A 520 32.95 13.37 16.80
N ARG A 521 32.71 13.58 15.50
CA ARG A 521 33.05 12.61 14.44
C ARG A 521 34.53 12.25 14.58
N LYS A 522 34.84 10.99 14.90
CA LYS A 522 36.18 10.43 14.66
C LYS A 522 36.23 9.95 13.22
N GLU A 523 37.35 10.23 12.57
CA GLU A 523 37.72 9.61 11.30
C GLU A 523 38.29 8.21 11.55
N ASN A 524 38.39 7.44 10.47
CA ASN A 524 38.70 6.01 10.41
C ASN A 524 37.57 5.10 10.92
N GLY A 525 37.10 4.20 10.05
CA GLY A 525 35.98 3.30 10.33
C GLY A 525 36.39 1.84 10.23
N SER A 526 35.53 0.99 10.79
CA SER A 526 35.35 -0.40 10.38
C SER A 526 33.97 -0.87 10.86
N TRP A 527 33.08 -1.17 9.90
CA TRP A 527 31.74 -1.75 10.09
C TRP A 527 30.79 -0.95 10.98
#